data_AF-A0A177LFC3-F1
#
_entry.id   AF-A0A177LFC3-F1
#
_cell.length_a   1.000
_cell.length_b   1.000
_cell.length_c   1.000
_cell.angle_alpha   90.00
_cell.angle_beta   90.00
_cell.angle_gamma   90.00
#
_symmetry.space_group_name_H-M   'P 1'
#
loop_
_entity.id
_entity.type
_entity.pdbx_description
1 polymer ?
#
loop_
_entity_poly.entity_id
_entity_poly.type
_entity_poly.pdbx_seq_one_letter_code
_entity_poly.pdbx_strand_id
1 'polypeptide(L)'
;MENTIFSLLPPVLAIIMVIVTCRVLLSLGVGIIAAALLLVEFSIGKTASIVWSAFSDNVYTVTEGVFEWSMWNLYIIFFLLILGMITAFINIFGGSRAFGEWAVKRVKSRASAQVMAALLGILINDYFNALAVGQVSRPITDRY
;
A
#
# COMPACT_ATOMS: atom_id res chain seq x y z
N MET A 1 -0.78 -8.18 28.67
CA MET A 1 -1.23 -9.37 27.94
C MET A 1 -0.34 -9.55 26.71
N GLU A 2 0.96 -9.69 26.92
CA GLU A 2 1.90 -9.96 25.82
C GLU A 2 2.08 -11.48 25.76
N ASN A 3 1.91 -12.08 24.57
CA ASN A 3 2.08 -13.52 24.26
C ASN A 3 0.86 -14.44 24.43
N THR A 4 -0.33 -14.07 23.94
CA THR A 4 -1.47 -15.00 23.79
C THR A 4 -1.85 -15.21 22.32
N ILE A 5 -2.47 -16.35 22.01
CA ILE A 5 -3.01 -16.69 20.67
C ILE A 5 -3.90 -15.57 20.10
N PHE A 6 -4.50 -14.76 20.97
CA PHE A 6 -5.30 -13.60 20.62
C PHE A 6 -4.55 -12.52 19.81
N SER A 7 -3.22 -12.43 19.88
CA SER A 7 -2.43 -11.49 19.06
C SER A 7 -2.45 -11.84 17.57
N LEU A 8 -2.74 -13.08 17.20
CA LEU A 8 -2.90 -13.50 15.79
C LEU A 8 -4.30 -13.17 15.23
N LEU A 9 -5.26 -12.83 16.09
CA LEU A 9 -6.64 -12.63 15.68
C LEU A 9 -6.79 -11.45 14.70
N PRO A 10 -6.21 -10.26 14.94
CA PRO A 10 -6.35 -9.14 13.99
C PRO A 10 -5.72 -9.41 12.60
N PRO A 11 -4.49 -9.95 12.49
CA PRO A 11 -3.92 -10.31 11.19
C PRO A 11 -4.73 -11.35 10.43
N VAL A 12 -5.15 -12.43 11.11
CA VAL A 12 -5.94 -13.51 10.49
C VAL A 12 -7.29 -12.97 10.01
N LEU A 13 -7.94 -12.16 10.83
CA LEU A 13 -9.22 -11.54 10.49
C LEU A 13 -9.08 -10.61 9.28
N ALA A 14 -8.02 -9.80 9.22
CA ALA A 14 -7.75 -8.94 8.07
C ALA A 14 -7.56 -9.78 6.78
N ILE A 15 -6.79 -10.87 6.82
CA ILE A 15 -6.55 -11.74 5.66
C ILE A 15 -7.85 -12.39 5.19
N ILE A 16 -8.63 -12.99 6.10
CA ILE A 16 -9.91 -13.61 5.76
C ILE A 16 -10.86 -12.59 5.13
N MET A 17 -10.94 -11.39 5.72
CA MET A 17 -11.78 -10.32 5.19
C MET A 17 -11.34 -9.87 3.80
N VAL A 18 -10.03 -9.78 3.52
CA VAL A 18 -9.52 -9.44 2.17
C VAL A 18 -9.97 -10.48 1.16
N ILE A 19 -9.85 -11.77 1.49
CA ILE A 19 -10.22 -12.87 0.59
C ILE A 19 -11.73 -12.88 0.32
N VAL A 20 -12.56 -12.66 1.35
CA VAL A 20 -14.02 -12.71 1.21
C VAL A 20 -14.58 -11.45 0.54
N THR A 21 -14.09 -10.27 0.94
CA THR A 21 -14.66 -8.99 0.47
C THR A 21 -13.99 -8.48 -0.80
N CYS A 22 -12.80 -8.99 -1.15
CA CYS A 22 -11.92 -8.44 -2.18
C CYS A 22 -11.68 -6.92 -2.03
N ARG A 23 -11.84 -6.37 -0.81
CA ARG A 23 -11.71 -4.95 -0.50
C ARG A 23 -10.64 -4.75 0.55
N VAL A 24 -9.43 -4.43 0.10
CA VAL A 24 -8.23 -4.29 0.93
C VAL A 24 -8.44 -3.25 2.05
N LEU A 25 -8.93 -2.06 1.71
CA LEU A 25 -9.11 -0.97 2.69
C LEU A 25 -10.10 -1.32 3.80
N LEU A 26 -11.25 -1.92 3.45
CA LEU A 26 -12.23 -2.33 4.45
C LEU A 26 -11.65 -3.41 5.37
N SER A 27 -10.97 -4.39 4.79
CA SER A 27 -10.43 -5.53 5.52
C SER A 27 -9.32 -5.12 6.50
N LEU A 28 -8.43 -4.21 6.06
CA LEU A 28 -7.43 -3.59 6.94
C LEU A 28 -8.11 -2.79 8.06
N GLY A 29 -9.15 -2.03 7.74
CA GLY A 29 -9.94 -1.28 8.73
C GLY A 29 -10.53 -2.17 9.82
N VAL A 30 -11.15 -3.30 9.45
CA VAL A 30 -11.69 -4.25 10.44
C VAL A 30 -10.57 -4.86 11.29
N GLY A 31 -9.42 -5.18 10.68
CA GLY A 31 -8.23 -5.66 11.41
C GLY A 31 -7.73 -4.65 12.46
N ILE A 32 -7.63 -3.37 12.09
CA ILE A 32 -7.20 -2.30 13.00
C ILE A 32 -8.18 -2.15 14.17
N ILE A 33 -9.49 -2.14 13.88
CA ILE A 33 -10.53 -2.03 14.92
C ILE A 33 -10.48 -3.24 15.85
N ALA A 34 -10.33 -4.46 15.30
CA ALA A 34 -10.19 -5.68 16.09
C ALA A 34 -8.95 -5.65 16.98
N ALA A 35 -7.81 -5.18 16.47
CA ALA A 35 -6.59 -4.98 17.26
C ALA A 35 -6.80 -3.98 18.40
N ALA A 36 -7.40 -2.82 18.10
CA ALA A 36 -7.66 -1.78 19.09
C ALA A 36 -8.68 -2.22 20.15
N LEU A 37 -9.67 -3.04 19.81
CA LEU A 37 -10.59 -3.64 20.78
C LEU A 37 -9.87 -4.60 21.72
N LEU A 38 -8.97 -5.45 21.18
CA LEU A 38 -8.19 -6.37 22.00
C LEU A 38 -7.21 -5.65 22.93
N LEU A 39 -6.58 -4.57 22.46
CA LEU A 39 -5.63 -3.78 23.26
C LEU A 39 -6.28 -3.11 24.47
N VAL A 40 -7.59 -2.82 24.42
CA VAL A 40 -8.30 -2.14 25.51
C VAL A 40 -9.44 -2.95 26.09
N GLU A 41 -9.31 -4.28 26.07
CA GLU A 41 -10.22 -5.19 26.77
C GLU A 41 -11.70 -4.93 26.39
N PHE A 42 -11.97 -4.69 25.11
CA PHE A 42 -13.30 -4.41 24.54
C PHE A 42 -13.98 -3.11 25.04
N SER A 43 -13.21 -2.15 25.55
CA SER A 43 -13.72 -0.82 25.91
C SER A 43 -13.91 0.09 24.70
N ILE A 44 -15.16 0.25 24.23
CA ILE A 44 -15.52 1.04 23.03
C ILE A 44 -14.98 2.48 23.08
N GLY A 45 -15.10 3.15 24.23
CA GLY A 45 -14.66 4.54 24.38
C GLY A 45 -13.15 4.71 24.20
N LYS A 46 -12.38 3.76 24.73
CA LYS A 46 -10.91 3.78 24.62
C LYS A 46 -10.40 3.24 23.29
N THR A 47 -11.15 2.35 22.64
CA THR A 47 -10.83 1.89 21.28
C THR A 47 -10.81 3.06 20.31
N ALA A 48 -11.82 3.94 20.35
CA ALA A 48 -11.86 5.12 19.49
C ALA A 48 -10.64 6.04 19.72
N SER A 49 -10.25 6.26 20.99
CA SER A 49 -9.07 7.08 21.30
C SER A 49 -7.77 6.44 20.84
N ILE A 50 -7.61 5.11 20.94
CA ILE A 50 -6.41 4.42 20.46
C ILE A 50 -6.32 4.44 18.94
N VAL A 51 -7.42 4.17 18.24
CA VAL A 51 -7.45 4.24 16.77
C VAL A 51 -7.12 5.64 16.31
N TRP A 52 -7.67 6.66 16.97
CA TRP A 52 -7.35 8.05 16.67
C TRP A 52 -5.89 8.39 16.96
N SER A 53 -5.35 7.97 18.11
CA SER A 53 -3.95 8.16 18.48
C SER A 53 -3.02 7.53 17.44
N ALA A 54 -3.25 6.27 17.09
CA ALA A 54 -2.46 5.55 16.09
C ALA A 54 -2.52 6.23 14.71
N PHE A 55 -3.67 6.81 14.36
CA PHE A 55 -3.78 7.61 13.13
C PHE A 55 -3.00 8.93 13.23
N SER A 56 -3.14 9.68 14.34
CA SER A 56 -2.42 10.95 14.52
C SER A 56 -0.92 10.77 14.58
N ASP A 57 -0.42 9.67 15.17
CA ASP A 57 1.01 9.34 15.27
C ASP A 57 1.69 9.24 13.90
N ASN A 58 0.93 8.96 12.83
CA ASN A 58 1.47 8.99 11.47
C ASN A 58 1.83 10.41 11.00
N VAL A 59 1.23 11.44 11.59
CA VAL A 59 1.42 12.86 11.22
C VAL A 59 2.26 13.58 12.26
N TYR A 60 1.93 13.40 13.54
CA TYR A 60 2.58 14.04 14.67
C TYR A 60 2.50 13.17 15.91
N THR A 61 3.51 13.26 16.75
CA THR A 61 3.52 12.65 18.07
C THR A 61 3.61 13.74 19.12
N VAL A 62 2.89 13.56 20.23
CA VAL A 62 2.97 14.44 21.38
C VAL A 62 3.72 13.70 22.49
N THR A 63 4.99 14.03 22.68
CA THR A 63 5.82 13.45 23.74
C THR A 63 6.01 14.51 24.83
N GLU A 64 5.58 14.22 26.06
CA GLU A 64 5.75 15.12 27.22
C GLU A 64 5.20 16.55 27.03
N GLY A 65 4.15 16.71 26.23
CA GLY A 65 3.53 18.02 25.93
C GLY A 65 4.23 18.81 24.82
N VAL A 66 5.29 18.25 24.22
CA VAL A 66 5.94 18.80 23.03
C VAL A 66 5.34 18.13 21.79
N PHE A 67 4.90 18.96 20.85
CA PHE A 67 4.41 18.50 19.55
C PHE A 67 5.59 18.30 18.60
N GLU A 68 5.79 17.08 18.14
CA GLU A 68 6.81 16.73 17.16
C GLU A 68 6.17 16.16 15.91
N TRP A 69 6.61 16.63 14.75
CA TRP A 69 6.16 16.09 13.47
C TRP A 69 6.84 14.74 13.20
N SER A 70 6.05 13.76 12.75
CA SER A 70 6.56 12.45 12.32
C SER A 70 7.22 12.57 10.95
N MET A 71 8.37 13.27 10.88
CA MET A 71 9.05 13.67 9.63
C MET A 71 9.25 12.50 8.67
N TRP A 72 9.61 11.33 9.19
CA TRP A 72 9.77 10.11 8.39
C TRP A 72 8.50 9.72 7.63
N ASN A 73 7.37 9.66 8.32
CA ASN A 73 6.08 9.30 7.72
C ASN A 73 5.59 10.39 6.76
N LEU A 74 5.79 11.66 7.13
CA LEU A 74 5.46 12.80 6.27
C LEU A 74 6.26 12.79 4.97
N TYR A 75 7.54 12.43 5.01
CA TYR A 75 8.36 12.28 3.81
C TYR A 75 7.84 11.17 2.90
N ILE A 76 7.42 10.03 3.46
CA ILE A 76 6.82 8.94 2.68
C ILE A 76 5.49 9.39 2.06
N ILE A 77 4.62 10.05 2.82
CA ILE A 77 3.33 10.56 2.31
C ILE A 77 3.56 11.55 1.16
N PHE A 78 4.49 12.49 1.33
CA PHE A 78 4.80 13.48 0.31
C PHE A 78 5.45 12.84 -0.93
N PHE A 79 6.34 11.88 -0.73
CA PHE A 79 6.94 11.09 -1.80
C PHE A 79 5.88 10.35 -2.61
N LEU A 80 4.94 9.66 -1.94
CA LEU A 80 3.82 8.97 -2.58
C LEU A 80 2.91 9.93 -3.36
N LEU A 81 2.67 11.12 -2.81
CA LEU A 81 1.86 12.14 -3.47
C LEU A 81 2.55 12.64 -4.75
N ILE A 82 3.83 13.01 -4.68
CA ILE A 82 4.62 13.40 -5.87
C ILE A 82 4.64 12.28 -6.90
N LEU A 83 4.87 11.04 -6.45
CA LEU A 83 4.90 9.90 -7.33
C LEU A 83 3.54 9.68 -8.03
N GLY A 84 2.44 9.84 -7.30
CA GLY A 84 1.10 9.83 -7.87
C GLY A 84 0.89 10.93 -8.90
N MET A 85 1.36 12.16 -8.61
CA MET A 85 1.30 13.29 -9.56
C MET A 85 2.09 12.99 -10.84
N ILE A 86 3.35 12.55 -10.73
CA ILE A 86 4.19 12.20 -11.89
C ILE A 86 3.51 11.11 -12.72
N THR A 87 2.97 10.08 -12.07
CA THR A 87 2.26 8.99 -12.73
C THR A 87 1.02 9.49 -13.48
N ALA A 88 0.24 10.39 -12.86
CA ALA A 88 -0.91 11.01 -13.48
C ALA A 88 -0.52 11.86 -14.70
N PHE A 89 0.54 12.67 -14.58
CA PHE A 89 1.08 13.46 -15.70
C PHE A 89 1.51 12.56 -16.87
N ILE A 90 2.29 11.50 -16.62
CA ILE A 90 2.71 10.54 -17.65
C ILE A 90 1.49 9.94 -18.37
N ASN A 91 0.44 9.61 -17.62
CA ASN A 91 -0.78 9.06 -18.19
C ASN A 91 -1.52 10.08 -19.08
N ILE A 92 -1.63 11.33 -18.62
CA ILE A 92 -2.29 12.43 -19.37
C ILE A 92 -1.53 12.77 -20.65
N PHE A 93 -0.19 12.82 -20.61
CA PHE A 93 0.64 13.08 -21.79
C PHE A 93 0.71 11.89 -22.76
N GLY A 94 -0.04 10.80 -22.52
CA GLY A 94 -0.06 9.62 -23.37
C GLY A 94 1.21 8.76 -23.27
N GLY A 95 2.05 8.99 -22.25
CA GLY A 95 3.28 8.22 -22.01
C GLY A 95 3.02 6.74 -21.82
N SER A 96 1.96 6.37 -21.10
CA SER A 96 1.55 4.96 -20.92
C SER A 96 1.20 4.29 -22.26
N ARG A 97 0.59 5.03 -23.20
CA ARG A 97 0.23 4.53 -24.54
C ARG A 97 1.46 4.41 -25.44
N ALA A 98 2.29 5.45 -25.49
CA ALA A 98 3.54 5.44 -26.26
C ALA A 98 4.51 4.36 -25.77
N PHE A 99 4.57 4.14 -24.45
CA PHE A 99 5.35 3.08 -23.84
C PHE A 99 4.81 1.69 -24.23
N GLY A 100 3.49 1.49 -24.19
CA GLY A 100 2.87 0.25 -24.66
C GLY A 100 3.20 -0.07 -26.13
N GLU A 101 3.13 0.93 -27.01
CA GLU A 101 3.48 0.77 -28.43
C GLU A 101 4.97 0.47 -28.65
N TRP A 102 5.88 1.12 -27.90
CA TRP A 102 7.30 0.82 -27.92
C TRP A 102 7.61 -0.59 -27.41
N ALA A 103 6.98 -0.99 -26.30
CA ALA A 103 7.24 -2.27 -25.65
C ALA A 103 6.84 -3.43 -26.56
N VAL A 104 5.71 -3.32 -27.26
CA VAL A 104 5.28 -4.34 -28.24
C VAL A 104 6.27 -4.46 -29.40
N LYS A 105 6.83 -3.35 -29.89
CA LYS A 105 7.84 -3.42 -30.98
C LYS A 105 9.12 -4.16 -30.57
N ARG A 106 9.44 -4.19 -29.27
CA ARG A 106 10.70 -4.73 -28.73
C ARG A 106 10.57 -6.12 -28.11
N VAL A 107 9.42 -6.42 -27.50
CA VAL A 107 9.10 -7.71 -26.88
C VAL A 107 8.42 -8.59 -27.93
N LYS A 108 9.12 -9.64 -28.37
CA LYS A 108 8.67 -10.52 -29.47
C LYS A 108 8.21 -11.90 -29.02
N SER A 109 8.30 -12.23 -27.72
CA SER A 109 7.96 -13.56 -27.20
C SER A 109 7.33 -13.51 -25.81
N ARG A 110 6.47 -14.50 -25.50
CA ARG A 110 5.86 -14.70 -24.16
C ARG A 110 6.90 -14.70 -23.03
N ALA A 111 8.02 -15.41 -23.23
CA ALA A 111 9.08 -15.51 -22.25
C ALA A 111 9.77 -14.16 -21.98
N SER A 112 10.01 -13.35 -23.03
CA SER A 112 10.62 -12.02 -22.87
C SER A 112 9.69 -11.02 -22.18
N ALA A 113 8.37 -11.13 -22.38
CA ALA A 113 7.38 -10.34 -21.66
C ALA A 113 7.41 -10.63 -20.16
N GLN A 114 7.42 -11.92 -19.79
CA GLN A 114 7.45 -12.35 -18.38
C GLN A 114 8.77 -11.98 -17.69
N VAL A 115 9.91 -12.14 -18.36
CA VAL A 115 11.22 -11.75 -17.81
C VAL A 115 11.30 -10.25 -17.61
N MET A 116 10.78 -9.44 -18.54
CA MET A 116 10.79 -7.98 -18.37
C MET A 116 9.89 -7.53 -17.22
N ALA A 117 8.71 -8.13 -17.06
CA ALA A 117 7.84 -7.88 -15.91
C ALA A 117 8.50 -8.27 -14.58
N ALA A 118 9.16 -9.42 -14.53
CA ALA A 118 9.89 -9.88 -13.35
C ALA A 118 11.08 -8.96 -13.01
N LEU A 119 11.88 -8.57 -14.01
CA LEU A 119 13.01 -7.65 -13.82
C LEU A 119 12.54 -6.27 -13.34
N LEU A 120 11.46 -5.74 -13.91
CA LEU A 120 10.87 -4.49 -13.44
C LEU A 120 10.41 -4.59 -11.99
N GLY A 121 9.83 -5.72 -11.59
CA GLY A 121 9.41 -5.98 -10.21
C GLY A 121 10.57 -6.16 -9.22
N ILE A 122 11.75 -6.59 -9.67
CA ILE A 122 12.94 -6.75 -8.80
C ILE A 122 13.75 -5.44 -8.72
N LEU A 123 13.88 -4.72 -9.84
CA LEU A 123 14.65 -3.49 -9.91
C LEU A 123 13.94 -2.32 -9.22
N ILE A 124 12.62 -2.35 -9.20
CA ILE A 124 11.79 -1.35 -8.56
C ILE A 124 11.29 -1.90 -7.22
N ASN A 125 11.67 -1.28 -6.11
CA ASN A 125 11.21 -1.69 -4.78
C ASN A 125 10.06 -0.85 -4.23
N ASP A 126 9.32 -1.51 -3.32
CA ASP A 126 8.29 -0.97 -2.44
C ASP A 126 7.21 -0.15 -3.17
N TYR A 127 7.22 1.17 -2.96
CA TYR A 127 6.13 2.06 -3.34
C TYR A 127 6.08 2.35 -4.85
N PHE A 128 7.23 2.41 -5.54
CA PHE A 128 7.27 2.62 -7.00
C PHE A 128 6.83 1.35 -7.73
N ASN A 129 7.01 0.18 -7.13
CA ASN A 129 6.64 -1.10 -7.75
C ASN A 129 5.12 -1.19 -7.93
N ALA A 130 4.39 -0.94 -6.84
CA ALA A 130 2.92 -0.96 -6.83
C ALA A 130 2.30 0.06 -7.80
N LEU A 131 2.96 1.22 -8.02
CA LEU A 131 2.45 2.29 -8.88
C LEU A 131 2.88 2.15 -10.36
N ALA A 132 4.16 1.87 -10.61
CA ALA A 132 4.74 1.91 -11.95
C ALA A 132 4.76 0.54 -12.63
N VAL A 133 5.14 -0.53 -11.92
CA VAL A 133 5.33 -1.86 -12.54
C VAL A 133 4.01 -2.39 -13.06
N GLY A 134 2.89 -2.20 -12.35
CA GLY A 134 1.57 -2.63 -12.82
C GLY A 134 1.12 -1.95 -14.11
N GLN A 135 1.30 -0.64 -14.23
CA GLN A 135 0.93 0.14 -15.42
C GLN A 135 1.83 -0.19 -16.63
N VAL A 136 3.09 -0.50 -16.36
CA VAL A 136 4.13 -0.79 -17.36
C VAL A 136 4.05 -2.25 -17.84
N SER A 137 3.77 -3.20 -16.95
CA SER A 137 3.75 -4.63 -17.26
C SER A 137 2.47 -5.09 -17.94
N ARG A 138 1.30 -4.56 -17.53
CA ARG A 138 -0.02 -4.99 -18.03
C ARG A 138 -0.18 -4.95 -19.56
N PRO A 139 0.16 -3.88 -20.30
CA PRO A 139 0.04 -3.87 -21.76
C PRO A 139 1.04 -4.80 -22.47
N ILE A 140 2.13 -5.19 -21.80
CA ILE A 140 3.15 -6.09 -22.36
C ILE A 140 2.69 -7.55 -22.21
N THR A 141 2.11 -7.90 -21.06
CA THR A 141 1.63 -9.26 -20.77
C THR A 141 0.28 -9.57 -21.39
N ASP A 142 -0.64 -8.61 -21.50
CA ASP A 142 -2.00 -8.86 -22.03
C ASP A 142 -2.00 -9.19 -23.55
N ARG A 143 -0.91 -8.87 -24.27
CA ARG A 143 -0.83 -9.09 -25.72
C ARG A 143 -0.24 -10.45 -26.12
N TYR A 144 0.34 -11.20 -25.17
CA TYR A 144 1.07 -12.44 -25.43
C TYR A 144 0.53 -13.63 -24.66
#